data_AF-A0A920E5C7-F1
#
_entry.id   AF-A0A920E5C7-F1
#
_cell.length_a   1.000
_cell.length_b   1.000
_cell.length_c   1.000
_cell.angle_alpha   90.00
_cell.angle_beta   90.00
_cell.angle_gamma   90.00
#
_symmetry.space_group_name_H-M   'P 1'
#
loop_
_entity.id
_entity.type
_entity.pdbx_description
1 polymer ?
#
loop_
_entity_poly.entity_id
_entity_poly.type
_entity_poly.pdbx_seq_one_letter_code
_entity_poly.pdbx_strand_id
1 'polypeptide(L)'
;MAEVDKETAYLGEQITLTYKLYVDVNTKISGIDQFQMPDFNGFWVEEIFTPQRLQYQNKNVLFQGRKYQVANLGQRALFPIAADKHIIPAVSIKTQIEKKNRNTRRDPFFDPFLTRFLRNSDQNY
;
A
#
# COMPACT_ATOMS: atom_id res chain seq x y z
N MET A 1 -1.01 -7.74 1.00
CA MET A 1 -1.31 -9.02 1.67
C MET A 1 -1.22 -10.14 0.65
N ALA A 2 -0.69 -11.29 1.05
CA ALA A 2 -0.65 -12.50 0.26
C ALA A 2 -1.86 -13.37 0.63
N GLU A 3 -2.58 -13.88 -0.36
CA GLU A 3 -3.66 -14.86 -0.18
C GLU A 3 -3.31 -16.12 -0.96
N VAL A 4 -3.47 -17.27 -0.31
CA VAL A 4 -3.31 -18.59 -0.94
C VAL A 4 -4.63 -19.33 -0.92
N ASP A 5 -4.86 -20.17 -1.92
CA ASP A 5 -6.02 -21.07 -1.96
C ASP A 5 -5.91 -22.23 -0.96
N LYS A 6 -4.68 -22.66 -0.65
CA LYS A 6 -4.37 -23.70 0.35
C LYS A 6 -3.07 -23.39 1.09
N GLU A 7 -3.04 -23.73 2.38
CA GLU A 7 -1.84 -23.57 3.23
C GLU A 7 -0.95 -24.83 3.24
N THR A 8 -1.50 -25.98 2.87
CA THR A 8 -0.81 -27.27 2.81
C THR A 8 -1.02 -27.92 1.46
N ALA A 9 0.04 -28.43 0.87
CA ALA A 9 0.02 -29.11 -0.43
C ALA A 9 1.07 -30.22 -0.47
N TYR A 10 0.86 -31.21 -1.33
CA TYR A 10 1.85 -32.23 -1.62
C TYR A 10 2.95 -31.70 -2.55
N LEU A 11 4.04 -32.46 -2.70
CA LEU A 11 5.12 -32.14 -3.63
C LEU A 11 4.57 -32.01 -5.05
N GLY A 12 4.91 -30.92 -5.74
CA GLY A 12 4.44 -30.65 -7.10
C GLY A 12 2.94 -30.34 -7.22
N GLU A 13 2.19 -30.26 -6.11
CA GLU A 13 0.80 -29.83 -6.13
C GLU A 13 0.74 -28.30 -6.26
N GLN A 14 -0.18 -27.80 -7.09
CA GLN A 14 -0.37 -26.38 -7.29
C GLN A 14 -0.94 -25.69 -6.04
N ILE A 15 -0.30 -24.60 -5.64
CA ILE A 15 -0.82 -23.58 -4.73
C ILE A 15 -0.99 -22.28 -5.51
N THR A 16 -2.17 -21.69 -5.46
CA THR A 16 -2.47 -20.43 -6.13
C THR A 16 -2.25 -19.26 -5.19
N LEU A 17 -1.22 -18.47 -5.44
CA LEU A 17 -0.88 -17.28 -4.68
C LEU A 17 -1.39 -16.02 -5.39
N THR A 18 -2.15 -15.20 -4.67
CA THR A 18 -2.61 -13.88 -5.12
C THR A 18 -2.09 -12.79 -4.20
N TYR A 19 -1.39 -11.81 -4.76
CA TYR A 19 -0.99 -10.62 -4.00
C TYR A 19 -1.98 -9.49 -4.18
N LYS A 20 -2.50 -8.97 -3.06
CA LYS A 20 -3.41 -7.82 -3.05
C LYS A 20 -2.82 -6.65 -2.29
N LEU A 21 -2.92 -5.47 -2.87
CA LEU A 21 -2.58 -4.20 -2.22
C LEU A 21 -3.86 -3.57 -1.67
N TYR A 22 -3.85 -3.28 -0.37
CA TYR A 22 -4.93 -2.56 0.32
C TYR A 22 -4.46 -1.15 0.63
N VAL A 23 -5.21 -0.15 0.17
CA VAL A 23 -4.91 1.27 0.35
C VAL A 23 -6.12 1.92 1.02
N ASP A 24 -5.90 2.65 2.11
CA ASP A 24 -6.98 3.42 2.74
C ASP A 24 -7.50 4.45 1.73
N VAL A 25 -8.83 4.53 1.54
CA VAL A 25 -9.45 5.50 0.61
C VAL A 25 -9.07 6.96 0.89
N ASN A 26 -8.66 7.28 2.11
CA ASN A 26 -8.22 8.64 2.46
C ASN A 26 -6.78 8.94 2.02
N THR A 27 -6.03 7.93 1.60
CA THR A 27 -4.65 8.07 1.14
C THR A 27 -4.64 8.36 -0.35
N LYS A 28 -4.24 9.57 -0.74
CA LYS A 28 -3.97 9.89 -2.13
C LYS A 28 -2.60 9.36 -2.51
N ILE A 29 -2.60 8.30 -3.32
CA ILE A 29 -1.39 7.80 -3.97
C ILE A 29 -1.28 8.51 -5.31
N SER A 30 -0.25 9.34 -5.46
CA SER A 30 -0.01 10.14 -6.67
C SER A 30 0.51 9.28 -7.83
N GLY A 31 1.09 8.12 -7.50
CA GLY A 31 1.55 7.10 -8.44
C GLY A 31 2.10 5.89 -7.69
N ILE A 32 1.92 4.70 -8.27
CA ILE A 32 2.69 3.51 -7.89
C ILE A 32 3.68 3.28 -9.02
N ASP A 33 4.94 3.61 -8.74
CA ASP A 33 5.98 3.72 -9.76
C ASP A 33 6.36 2.34 -10.31
N GLN A 34 6.39 1.31 -9.46
CA GLN A 34 6.63 -0.10 -9.79
C GLN A 34 6.50 -0.99 -8.53
N PHE A 35 6.12 -2.24 -8.73
CA PHE A 35 6.26 -3.32 -7.74
C PHE A 35 7.13 -4.44 -8.33
N GLN A 36 7.88 -5.12 -7.48
CA GLN A 36 8.71 -6.26 -7.88
C GLN A 36 8.23 -7.51 -7.15
N MET A 37 7.99 -8.57 -7.91
CA MET A 37 7.68 -9.87 -7.31
C MET A 37 8.95 -10.46 -6.68
N PRO A 38 8.85 -11.02 -5.47
CA PRO A 38 9.96 -11.64 -4.78
C PRO A 38 10.32 -12.99 -5.42
N ASP A 39 11.49 -13.51 -5.07
CA ASP A 39 11.90 -14.86 -5.43
C ASP A 39 11.29 -15.89 -4.48
N PHE A 40 10.66 -16.92 -5.04
CA PHE A 40 9.97 -17.97 -4.28
C PHE A 40 10.86 -19.19 -4.11
N ASN A 41 11.81 -19.09 -3.18
CA ASN A 41 12.71 -20.21 -2.89
C ASN A 41 11.93 -21.46 -2.43
N GLY A 42 12.29 -22.62 -2.98
CA GLY A 42 11.62 -23.89 -2.69
C GLY A 42 10.40 -24.19 -3.55
N PHE A 43 10.03 -23.28 -4.45
CA PHE A 43 8.92 -23.45 -5.38
C PHE A 43 9.37 -23.34 -6.84
N TRP A 44 8.75 -24.16 -7.69
CA TRP A 44 8.66 -23.84 -9.10
C TRP A 44 7.50 -22.86 -9.26
N VAL A 45 7.71 -21.81 -10.03
CA VAL A 45 6.75 -20.71 -10.13
C VAL A 45 6.34 -20.48 -11.56
N GLU A 46 5.04 -20.45 -11.77
CA GLU A 46 4.45 -20.01 -13.04
C GLU A 46 3.63 -18.75 -12.86
N GLU A 47 3.77 -17.85 -13.83
CA GLU A 47 3.00 -16.62 -13.86
C GLU A 47 1.60 -16.87 -14.42
N ILE A 48 0.58 -16.73 -13.57
CA ILE A 48 -0.82 -16.81 -14.00
C ILE A 48 -1.27 -15.44 -14.54
N PHE A 49 -0.98 -14.39 -13.79
CA PHE A 49 -1.42 -13.04 -14.12
C PHE A 49 -0.48 -11.99 -13.53
N THR A 50 -0.12 -11.00 -14.34
CA THR A 50 0.49 -9.76 -13.86
C THR A 50 -0.19 -8.59 -14.56
N PRO A 51 -0.74 -7.63 -13.81
CA PRO A 51 -1.34 -6.46 -14.41
C PRO A 51 -0.22 -5.58 -15.02
N GLN A 52 -0.40 -5.16 -16.28
CA GLN A 52 0.53 -4.21 -16.92
C GLN A 52 0.54 -2.84 -16.23
N ARG A 53 -0.59 -2.47 -15.61
CA ARG A 53 -0.79 -1.25 -14.85
C ARG A 53 -1.61 -1.57 -13.62
N LEU A 54 -1.28 -0.93 -12.50
CA LEU A 54 -2.04 -1.14 -11.28
C LEU A 54 -3.48 -0.64 -11.45
N GLN A 55 -4.45 -1.53 -11.22
CA GLN A 55 -5.87 -1.22 -11.31
C GLN A 55 -6.55 -1.52 -9.98
N TYR A 56 -7.15 -0.49 -9.40
CA TYR A 56 -7.98 -0.65 -8.21
C TYR A 56 -9.35 -1.19 -8.61
N GLN A 57 -9.89 -2.06 -7.78
CA GLN A 57 -11.25 -2.54 -7.91
C GLN A 57 -12.25 -1.38 -7.78
N ASN A 58 -13.33 -1.43 -8.57
CA ASN A 58 -14.37 -0.40 -8.57
C ASN A 58 -15.11 -0.27 -7.23
N LYS A 59 -15.04 -1.31 -6.38
CA LYS A 59 -15.73 -1.36 -5.09
C LYS A 59 -14.70 -1.30 -3.96
N ASN A 60 -14.96 -0.44 -2.99
CA ASN A 60 -14.19 -0.39 -1.76
C ASN A 60 -14.54 -1.58 -0.85
N VAL A 61 -13.53 -2.15 -0.19
CA VAL A 61 -13.70 -3.23 0.78
C VAL A 61 -13.69 -2.66 2.19
N LEU A 62 -14.66 -3.04 3.02
CA LEU A 62 -14.66 -2.73 4.45
C LEU A 62 -13.84 -3.80 5.17
N PHE A 63 -12.74 -3.40 5.80
CA PHE A 63 -11.90 -4.29 6.59
C PHE A 63 -11.58 -3.61 7.92
N GLN A 64 -11.83 -4.28 9.04
CA GLN A 64 -11.59 -3.74 10.39
C GLN A 64 -12.18 -2.33 10.62
N GLY A 65 -13.39 -2.06 10.09
CA GLY A 65 -14.09 -0.78 10.23
C GLY A 65 -13.56 0.36 9.35
N ARG A 66 -12.54 0.13 8.52
CA ARG A 66 -12.02 1.11 7.56
C ARG A 66 -12.30 0.66 6.13
N LYS A 67 -12.53 1.62 5.24
CA LYS A 67 -12.71 1.37 3.81
C LYS A 67 -11.35 1.35 3.14
N TYR A 68 -11.14 0.38 2.26
CA TYR A 68 -9.92 0.23 1.48
C TYR A 68 -10.23 0.11 -0.01
N GLN A 69 -9.40 0.70 -0.84
CA GLN A 69 -9.26 0.34 -2.25
C GLN A 69 -8.34 -0.88 -2.34
N VAL A 70 -8.71 -1.84 -3.17
CA VAL A 70 -7.95 -3.08 -3.33
C VAL A 70 -7.47 -3.17 -4.78
N ALA A 71 -6.19 -3.44 -4.97
CA ALA A 71 -5.62 -3.74 -6.29
C ALA A 71 -4.99 -5.13 -6.27
N ASN A 72 -5.14 -5.88 -7.36
CA ASN A 72 -4.39 -7.12 -7.54
C ASN A 72 -3.01 -6.76 -8.09
N LEU A 73 -1.94 -7.25 -7.45
CA LEU A 73 -0.56 -7.07 -7.90
C LEU A 73 -0.11 -8.20 -8.82
N GLY A 74 -0.78 -9.35 -8.78
CA GLY A 74 -0.45 -10.50 -9.59
C GLY A 74 -0.82 -11.80 -8.92
N GLN A 75 -0.90 -12.83 -9.75
CA GLN A 75 -1.21 -14.19 -9.36
C GLN A 75 -0.12 -15.13 -9.88
N ARG A 76 0.28 -16.08 -9.05
CA ARG A 76 1.32 -17.07 -9.33
C ARG A 76 0.83 -18.46 -8.95
N ALA A 77 1.16 -19.45 -9.77
CA ALA A 77 1.08 -20.86 -9.39
C ALA A 77 2.42 -21.24 -8.77
N LEU A 78 2.39 -21.71 -7.52
CA LEU A 78 3.55 -22.20 -6.80
C LEU A 78 3.46 -23.72 -6.69
N PHE A 79 4.52 -24.41 -7.04
CA PHE A 79 4.61 -25.87 -6.94
C PHE A 79 5.79 -26.23 -6.01
N PRO A 80 5.54 -26.79 -4.81
CA PRO A 80 6.60 -27.12 -3.86
C PRO A 80 7.56 -28.16 -4.44
N ILE A 81 8.87 -27.88 -4.39
CA ILE A 81 9.93 -28.77 -4.90
C ILE A 81 10.54 -29.64 -3.78
N ALA A 82 10.30 -29.29 -2.52
CA ALA A 82 10.71 -30.07 -1.35
C ALA A 82 9.57 -30.15 -0.32
N ALA A 83 9.49 -31.27 0.41
CA ALA A 83 8.47 -31.53 1.41
C ALA A 83 8.79 -30.90 2.77
N ASP A 84 9.10 -29.60 2.76
CA ASP A 84 9.49 -28.82 3.92
C ASP A 84 8.54 -27.63 4.15
N LYS A 85 8.72 -26.92 5.27
CA LYS A 85 8.02 -25.66 5.51
C LYS A 85 8.67 -24.56 4.70
N HIS A 86 7.94 -24.05 3.72
CA HIS A 86 8.35 -22.91 2.91
C HIS A 86 7.65 -21.63 3.36
N ILE A 87 8.34 -20.50 3.28
CA ILE A 87 7.82 -19.19 3.63
C ILE A 87 7.54 -18.42 2.34
N ILE A 88 6.33 -17.89 2.20
CA ILE A 88 5.99 -17.00 1.09
C ILE A 88 6.55 -15.61 1.40
N PRO A 89 7.49 -15.08 0.60
CA PRO A 89 8.11 -13.79 0.83
C PRO A 89 7.13 -12.62 0.64
N ALA A 90 7.41 -11.48 1.26
CA ALA A 90 6.61 -10.28 1.05
C ALA A 90 6.96 -9.58 -0.28
N VAL A 91 5.96 -9.04 -0.98
CA VAL A 91 6.16 -8.16 -2.14
C VAL A 91 6.58 -6.77 -1.70
N SER A 92 7.60 -6.22 -2.36
CA SER A 92 8.05 -4.84 -2.16
C SER A 92 7.44 -3.90 -3.20
N ILE A 93 6.93 -2.75 -2.74
CA ILE A 93 6.23 -1.77 -3.57
C ILE A 93 6.83 -0.40 -3.31
N LYS A 94 7.19 0.32 -4.38
CA LYS A 94 7.61 1.72 -4.30
C LYS A 94 6.42 2.62 -4.68
N THR A 95 6.01 3.50 -3.77
CA THR A 95 4.86 4.39 -3.96
C THR A 95 5.20 5.81 -3.54
N GLN A 96 4.59 6.78 -4.23
CA GLN A 96 4.63 8.18 -3.83
C GLN A 96 3.29 8.55 -3.19
N ILE A 97 3.34 8.88 -1.91
CA ILE A 97 2.17 9.31 -1.14
C ILE A 97 2.17 10.83 -0.99
N GLU A 98 1.07 11.48 -1.37
CA GLU A 98 0.88 12.89 -1.07
C GLU A 98 0.48 13.02 0.40
N LYS A 99 1.45 13.35 1.26
CA LYS A 99 1.14 13.73 2.64
C LYS A 99 0.42 15.06 2.59
N LYS A 100 -0.89 15.06 2.86
CA LYS A 100 -1.63 16.30 3.15
C LYS A 100 -0.90 16.99 4.29
N ASN A 101 -0.16 18.05 3.98
CA ASN A 101 0.34 18.97 4.99
C ASN A 101 -0.89 19.46 5.73
N ARG A 102 -1.11 18.93 6.94
CA ARG A 102 -1.91 19.66 7.92
C ARG A 102 -1.06 20.87 8.20
N ASN A 103 -1.27 21.93 7.42
CA ASN A 103 -0.71 23.24 7.69
C ASN A 103 -0.86 23.45 9.18
N THR A 104 0.30 23.43 9.84
CA THR A 104 0.51 23.84 11.20
C THR A 104 -0.34 25.09 11.39
N ARG A 105 -1.26 24.97 12.36
CA ARG A 105 -1.89 26.04 13.13
C ARG A 105 -1.81 27.41 12.44
N ARG A 106 -2.97 27.93 12.05
CA ARG A 106 -3.21 29.37 12.12
C ARG A 106 -2.85 29.78 13.56
N ASP A 107 -1.58 30.08 13.80
CA ASP A 107 -1.12 30.65 15.04
C ASP A 107 -1.62 32.09 15.00
N PRO A 108 -2.51 32.50 15.91
CA PRO A 108 -3.04 33.86 15.92
C PRO A 108 -1.95 34.92 16.16
N PHE A 109 -0.72 34.50 16.51
CA PHE A 109 0.45 35.35 16.65
C PHE A 109 1.16 35.69 15.32
N PHE A 110 0.87 34.98 14.23
CA PHE A 110 1.51 35.20 12.91
C PHE A 110 0.52 35.68 11.83
N ASP A 111 -0.68 36.12 12.22
CA ASP A 111 -1.61 36.74 11.29
C ASP A 111 -1.14 38.16 10.89
N PRO A 112 -1.14 38.53 9.58
CA PRO A 112 -0.83 39.88 9.12
C PRO A 112 -1.73 40.97 9.74
N PHE A 113 -2.90 40.58 10.25
CA PHE A 113 -3.80 41.45 10.98
C PHE A 113 -3.31 41.77 12.40
N LEU A 114 -2.83 40.77 13.16
CA LEU A 114 -2.40 40.95 14.56
C LEU A 114 -1.05 41.67 14.66
N THR A 115 -0.14 41.43 13.72
CA THR A 115 1.15 42.15 13.64
C THR A 115 0.96 43.66 13.51
N ARG A 116 -0.09 44.12 12.83
CA ARG A 116 -0.40 45.56 12.71
C ARG A 116 -0.95 46.16 14.02
N PHE A 117 -1.60 45.36 14.86
CA PHE A 117 -2.14 45.81 16.14
C PHE A 117 -1.04 46.01 17.19
N LEU A 118 -0.13 45.04 17.35
CA LEU A 118 0.98 45.10 18.32
C LEU A 118 2.05 46.14 17.97
N ARG A 119 2.24 46.43 16.68
CA ARG A 119 3.20 47.49 16.26
C ARG A 119 2.72 48.89 16.63
N ASN A 120 1.42 49.09 16.76
CA ASN A 120 0.84 50.41 16.99
C ASN A 120 0.70 50.74 18.49
N SER A 121 0.89 49.76 19.39
CA SER A 121 0.86 49.98 20.84
C SER A 121 2.18 50.51 21.42
N ASP A 122 3.27 50.51 20.66
CA ASP A 122 4.61 50.93 21.11
C ASP A 122 4.98 52.37 20.70
N GLN A 123 3.99 53.23 20.42
CA GLN A 123 4.21 54.64 20.00
C GLN A 123 3.67 55.67 20.99
N ASN A 124 3.58 55.33 22.27
CA ASN A 124 3.31 56.30 23.33
C ASN A 124 4.26 56.09 24.52
N TYR A 125 5.46 56.64 24.40
CA TYR A 125 6.11 57.43 25.47
C TYR A 125 7.15 58.36 24.87
#